data_AF-A0A951L887-F1
#
_entry.id   AF-A0A951L887-F1
#
_cell.length_a   1.000
_cell.length_b   1.000
_cell.length_c   1.000
_cell.angle_alpha   90.00
_cell.angle_beta   90.00
_cell.angle_gamma   90.00
#
_symmetry.space_group_name_H-M   'P 1'
#
loop_
_entity.id
_entity.type
_entity.pdbx_description
1 polymer ?
#
loop_
_entity_poly.entity_id
_entity_poly.type
_entity_poly.pdbx_seq_one_letter_code
_entity_poly.pdbx_strand_id
1 'polypeptide(L)' 'MRPELVAEVTFLTWTDDGLLRQVVYQGLREDKLAQDVRRCRNSALQCPVSLGCG' A
#
# COMPACT_ATOMS: atom_id res chain seq x y z
N MET A 1 -14.64 13.83 0.11
CA MET A 1 -14.05 13.02 -0.99
C MET A 1 -14.16 11.55 -0.60
N ARG A 2 -14.74 10.68 -1.43
CA ARG A 2 -14.79 9.23 -1.19
C ARG A 2 -13.70 8.58 -2.06
N PRO A 3 -12.82 7.72 -1.52
CA PRO A 3 -11.77 7.09 -2.31
C PRO A 3 -12.37 5.95 -3.15
N GLU A 4 -12.10 5.95 -4.45
CA GLU A 4 -12.67 4.99 -5.41
C GLU A 4 -11.58 4.19 -6.11
N LEU A 5 -10.39 4.75 -6.25
CA LEU A 5 -9.28 4.16 -7.01
C LEU A 5 -8.21 3.63 -6.07
N VAL A 6 -7.74 2.43 -6.36
CA VAL A 6 -6.59 1.81 -5.69
C VAL A 6 -5.46 1.68 -6.71
N ALA A 7 -4.26 2.05 -6.28
CA ALA A 7 -3.04 1.85 -7.04
C ALA A 7 -2.12 0.89 -6.29
N GLU A 8 -1.40 0.07 -7.04
CA GLU A 8 -0.28 -0.69 -6.54
C GLU A 8 1.01 0.11 -6.74
N VAL A 9 1.79 0.20 -5.66
CA VAL A 9 3.05 0.94 -5.64
C VAL A 9 4.11 0.13 -4.91
N THR A 10 5.32 0.17 -5.42
CA THR A 10 6.51 -0.34 -4.71
C THR A 10 7.23 0.85 -4.10
N PHE A 11 7.64 0.73 -2.83
CA PHE A 11 8.33 1.79 -2.12
C PHE A 11 9.43 1.20 -1.24
N LEU A 12 10.43 2.00 -0.90
CA LEU A 12 11.55 1.54 -0.08
C LEU A 12 11.26 1.68 1.41
N THR A 13 10.72 2.82 1.84
CA THR A 13 10.47 3.05 3.27
C THR A 13 9.30 3.97 3.54
N TRP A 14 8.74 3.85 4.73
CA TRP A 14 7.81 4.81 5.31
C TRP A 14 8.59 5.89 6.06
N THR A 15 8.22 7.14 5.89
CA THR A 15 8.70 8.23 6.74
C THR A 15 7.96 8.25 8.08
N ASP A 16 8.51 8.97 9.06
CA ASP A 16 7.89 9.19 10.37
C ASP A 16 6.51 9.87 10.22
N ASP A 17 6.41 10.82 9.29
CA ASP A 17 5.18 11.51 8.91
C ASP A 17 4.14 10.60 8.21
N GLY A 18 4.46 9.33 7.98
CA GLY A 18 3.58 8.38 7.33
C GLY A 18 3.47 8.53 5.82
N LEU A 19 4.50 9.08 5.17
CA LEU A 19 4.62 9.16 3.72
C LEU A 19 5.48 8.01 3.18
N LEU A 20 5.32 7.72 1.89
CA LEU A 20 6.12 6.73 1.18
C LEU A 20 7.33 7.40 0.53
N ARG A 21 8.52 6.80 0.67
CA ARG A 21 9.78 7.31 0.07
C ARG A 21 10.27 6.40 -1.05
N GLN A 22 10.75 7.04 -2.13
CA GLN A 22 11.24 6.39 -3.36
C GLN A 22 10.19 5.42 -3.93
N VAL A 23 9.04 5.98 -4.27
CA VAL A 23 7.87 5.24 -4.73
C VAL A 23 7.92 5.06 -6.23
N VAL A 24 7.64 3.84 -6.69
CA VAL A 24 7.44 3.49 -8.09
C VAL A 24 6.00 3.04 -8.25
N TYR A 25 5.30 3.68 -9.16
CA TYR A 25 3.94 3.31 -9.53
C TYR A 25 3.95 2.07 -10.42
N GLN A 26 3.18 1.05 -10.05
CA GLN A 26 3.10 -0.21 -10.81
C GLN A 26 1.83 -0.28 -11.66
N GLY A 27 0.69 0.22 -11.15
CA GLY A 27 -0.57 0.18 -11.88
C GLY A 27 -1.79 0.44 -11.01
N LEU A 28 -2.95 0.60 -11.63
CA LEU A 28 -4.24 0.63 -10.93
C LEU A 28 -4.71 -0.80 -10.65
N ARG A 29 -5.32 -0.97 -9.49
CA ARG A 29 -5.95 -2.21 -9.05
C ARG A 29 -7.41 -1.96 -8.78
N GLU A 30 -8.19 -1.97 -9.86
CA GLU A 30 -9.65 -1.87 -9.80
C GLU A 30 -10.29 -3.13 -9.17
N ASP A 31 -9.51 -4.21 -9.05
CA ASP A 31 -9.93 -5.46 -8.42
C ASP A 31 -10.11 -5.36 -6.89
N LYS A 32 -9.52 -4.32 -6.26
CA LYS A 32 -9.60 -4.09 -4.81
C LYS A 32 -10.35 -2.81 -4.50
N LEU A 33 -11.24 -2.90 -3.52
CA LEU A 33 -11.96 -1.74 -3.00
C LEU A 33 -11.03 -0.86 -2.16
N ALA A 34 -11.08 0.45 -2.37
CA ALA A 34 -10.22 1.41 -1.66
C ALA A 34 -10.38 1.39 -0.13
N GLN A 35 -11.55 0.98 0.35
CA GLN A 35 -11.86 0.83 1.78
C GLN A 35 -11.17 -0.36 2.45
N ASP A 36 -10.68 -1.34 1.68
CA ASP A 36 -9.97 -2.53 2.18
C ASP A 36 -8.44 -2.30 2.27
N VAL A 37 -7.93 -1.25 1.61
CA VAL A 37 -6.51 -0.92 1.63
C VAL A 37 -6.15 -0.29 2.98
N ARG A 38 -5.41 -1.02 3.81
CA ARG A 38 -4.94 -0.56 5.12
C ARG A 38 -3.42 -0.66 5.21
N ARG A 39 -2.79 0.33 5.87
CA ARG A 39 -1.37 0.23 6.24
C ARG A 39 -1.22 -0.92 7.23
N CYS A 40 -0.50 -1.95 6.85
CA CYS A 40 -0.25 -3.06 7.73
C CYS A 40 0.75 -2.62 8.82
N ARG A 41 0.24 -2.36 10.03
CA ARG A 41 1.06 -2.17 11.22
C ARG A 41 1.27 -3.55 11.85
N ASN A 42 2.43 -4.15 11.59
CA ASN A 42 2.95 -5.29 12.35
C ASN A 42 2.12 -6.59 12.39
N SER A 43 1.16 -6.83 11.50
CA SER A 43 0.47 -8.12 11.40
C SER A 43 0.84 -8.83 10.11
N ALA A 44 1.70 -9.85 10.21
CA ALA A 44 2.10 -10.71 9.09
C ALA A 44 0.92 -11.46 8.42
N LEU A 45 -0.30 -11.35 8.96
CA LEU A 45 -1.48 -12.09 8.53
C LEU A 45 -2.43 -11.28 7.62
N GLN A 46 -2.15 -10.01 7.33
CA GLN A 46 -3.07 -9.14 6.57
C GLN A 46 -2.47 -8.52 5.30
N CYS A 47 -1.41 -9.11 4.74
CA CYS A 47 -0.76 -8.62 3.52
C CYS A 47 -1.07 -9.52 2.31
N PRO A 48 -2.06 -9.19 1.46
CA PRO A 48 -2.25 -9.86 0.17
C PRO A 48 -1.30 -9.35 -0.94
N VAL A 49 -0.35 -8.47 -0.62
CA VAL A 49 0.68 -8.00 -1.55
C VAL A 49 2.03 -8.10 -0.85
N SER A 50 2.87 -8.96 -1.41
CA SER A 50 4.20 -9.34 -0.94
C SER A 50 5.16 -8.15 -0.97
N LEU A 51 5.05 -7.24 -0.01
CA LEU A 51 6.16 -6.35 0.33
C LEU A 51 6.92 -7.05 1.45
N GLY A 52 8.00 -7.71 1.04
CA GLY A 52 8.93 -8.39 1.94
C GLY A 52 9.38 -7.42 3.02
N CYS A 53 9.03 -7.75 4.26
CA CYS A 53 9.75 -7.25 5.42
C CYS A 53 11.12 -7.93 5.40
N GLY A 54 12.15 -7.15 5.07
CA GLY A 54 13.57 -7.50 5.14
C GLY A 54 14.38 -6.22 5.14
#